data_AF-A0A5M9MT31-F1
#
_entry.id   AF-A0A5M9MT31-F1
#
_cell.length_a   1.000
_cell.length_b   1.000
_cell.length_c   1.000
_cell.angle_alpha   90.00
_cell.angle_beta   90.00
_cell.angle_gamma   90.00
#
_symmetry.space_group_name_H-M   'P 1'
#
loop_
_entity.id
_entity.type
_entity.pdbx_description
1 polymer ?
#
loop_
_entity_poly.entity_id
_entity_poly.type
_entity_poly.pdbx_seq_one_letter_code
_entity_poly.pdbx_strand_id
1 'polypeptide(L)'
;MKGVDVNITAYYSELAFLSHSITGHIQTAEMDNQPVNSLALISARYSAQAVEILSMMSAAYLYLVCQALDLRALHEEFILEEKEKCLKMFLQLFSSFYHCSQDAMQDAEKIWHSLEARWRQKNCMDLSDKCECVARESLSDIVSTVQVPQEADMGLIWTLTQTWENKIAYEMMETYSSVRKSFFENQSTPKFLAGATSRMYYHIRSELQIPFHRGLIDHPTFCYPARDRANGTIGGHIAKIYGSVRDGTIMTPLKEFLNNRGHPQA
;
A
#
# COMPACT_ATOMS: atom_id res chain seq x y z
N MET A 1 1.93 -9.91 1.64
CA MET A 1 3.33 -10.41 1.60
C MET A 1 3.57 -11.37 2.77
N LYS A 2 2.98 -12.58 2.73
CA LYS A 2 2.95 -13.47 3.89
C LYS A 2 4.33 -13.98 4.34
N GLY A 3 5.20 -14.33 3.39
CA GLY A 3 6.54 -14.84 3.73
C GLY A 3 7.45 -13.81 4.41
N VAL A 4 7.35 -12.53 4.02
CA VAL A 4 8.17 -11.46 4.62
C VAL A 4 7.76 -11.22 6.07
N ASP A 5 6.47 -11.31 6.38
CA ASP A 5 5.93 -11.15 7.74
C ASP A 5 6.45 -12.24 8.70
N VAL A 6 6.47 -13.50 8.24
CA VAL A 6 7.07 -14.62 8.97
C VAL A 6 8.57 -14.37 9.21
N ASN A 7 9.29 -13.88 8.20
CA ASN A 7 10.73 -13.58 8.33
C ASN A 7 10.98 -12.45 9.33
N ILE A 8 10.22 -11.35 9.27
CA ILE A 8 10.33 -10.23 10.22
C ILE A 8 10.05 -10.71 11.66
N THR A 9 9.08 -11.62 11.84
CA THR A 9 8.79 -12.22 13.15
C THR A 9 9.96 -13.05 13.68
N ALA A 10 10.61 -13.84 12.83
CA ALA A 10 11.80 -14.60 13.19
C ALA A 10 12.96 -13.68 13.58
N TYR A 11 13.22 -12.63 12.79
CA TYR A 11 14.23 -11.62 13.10
C TYR A 11 13.95 -10.93 14.43
N TYR A 12 12.69 -10.56 14.68
CA TYR A 12 12.31 -9.91 15.94
C TYR A 12 12.52 -10.83 17.15
N SER A 13 12.21 -12.12 17.02
CA SER A 13 12.38 -13.11 18.10
C SER A 13 13.86 -13.30 18.45
N GLU A 14 14.74 -13.35 17.45
CA GLU A 14 16.19 -13.43 17.66
C GLU A 14 16.75 -12.12 18.24
N LEU A 15 16.29 -10.96 17.75
CA LEU A 15 16.67 -9.65 18.30
C LEU A 15 16.26 -9.51 19.77
N ALA A 16 15.06 -9.98 20.13
CA ALA A 16 14.58 -9.99 21.51
C ALA A 16 15.48 -10.87 22.40
N PHE A 17 15.92 -12.03 21.91
CA PHE A 17 16.89 -12.86 22.63
C PHE A 17 18.22 -12.12 22.84
N LEU A 18 18.77 -11.50 21.80
CA LEU A 18 20.03 -10.75 21.87
C LEU A 18 19.97 -9.50 22.75
N SER A 19 18.78 -8.97 23.02
CA SER A 19 18.60 -7.76 23.84
C SER A 19 18.84 -7.97 25.34
N HIS A 20 18.99 -9.22 25.80
CA HIS A 20 19.20 -9.51 27.22
C HIS A 20 20.54 -8.96 27.73
N SER A 21 20.53 -8.37 28.93
CA SER A 21 21.73 -7.86 29.57
C SER A 21 22.68 -8.99 29.97
N ILE A 22 23.97 -8.83 29.64
CA ILE A 22 25.01 -9.77 30.05
C ILE A 22 25.55 -9.50 31.46
N THR A 23 25.11 -8.43 32.13
CA THR A 23 25.63 -8.03 33.45
C THR A 23 25.39 -9.08 34.53
N GLY A 24 24.35 -9.92 34.38
CA GLY A 24 24.08 -11.04 35.28
C GLY A 24 25.09 -12.20 35.18
N HIS A 25 26.01 -12.16 34.22
CA HIS A 25 27.00 -13.22 33.98
C HIS A 25 28.42 -12.85 34.43
N ILE A 26 28.60 -11.75 35.17
CA ILE A 26 29.91 -11.37 35.72
C ILE A 26 30.43 -12.51 36.61
N GLN A 27 31.62 -13.00 36.30
CA GLN A 27 32.35 -13.98 37.11
C GLN A 27 33.55 -13.31 37.74
N THR A 28 33.92 -13.75 38.94
CA THR A 28 35.21 -13.39 39.52
C THR A 28 36.32 -14.01 38.68
N ALA A 29 37.26 -13.17 38.24
CA ALA A 29 38.40 -13.60 37.45
C ALA A 29 39.73 -13.37 38.20
N GLU A 30 40.81 -13.97 37.70
CA GLU A 30 42.18 -13.72 38.17
C GLU A 30 42.40 -13.96 39.67
N MET A 31 42.07 -15.17 40.17
CA MET A 31 42.27 -15.54 41.59
C MET A 31 41.68 -14.53 42.59
N ASP A 32 40.43 -14.11 42.36
CA ASP A 32 39.73 -13.09 43.15
C ASP A 32 40.29 -11.66 43.06
N ASN A 33 41.24 -11.40 42.16
CA ASN A 33 41.76 -10.05 41.89
C ASN A 33 40.82 -9.21 41.01
N GLN A 34 39.88 -9.86 40.29
CA GLN A 34 38.86 -9.19 39.48
C GLN A 34 37.45 -9.65 39.84
N PRO A 35 36.91 -9.24 41.02
CA PRO A 35 35.55 -9.57 41.43
C PRO A 35 34.47 -8.85 40.61
N VAL A 36 34.84 -7.78 39.90
CA VAL A 36 33.99 -7.06 38.95
C VAL A 36 34.76 -6.82 37.66
N ASN A 37 34.11 -7.01 36.53
CA ASN A 37 34.63 -6.70 35.21
C ASN A 37 33.50 -6.20 34.30
N SER A 38 33.86 -5.47 33.23
CA SER A 38 32.87 -4.75 32.41
C SER A 38 32.17 -5.60 31.37
N LEU A 39 32.75 -6.75 31.01
CA LEU A 39 32.34 -7.58 29.87
C LEU A 39 32.11 -6.77 28.56
N ALA A 40 32.74 -5.59 28.43
CA ALA A 40 32.38 -4.60 27.43
C ALA A 40 32.50 -5.12 25.99
N LEU A 41 33.58 -5.85 25.68
CA LEU A 41 33.78 -6.45 24.35
C LEU A 41 32.72 -7.52 24.02
N ILE A 42 32.26 -8.29 25.02
CA ILE A 42 31.21 -9.30 24.85
C ILE A 42 29.89 -8.60 24.54
N SER A 43 29.56 -7.56 25.31
CA SER A 43 28.35 -6.74 25.09
C SER A 43 28.36 -6.10 23.70
N ALA A 44 29.51 -5.55 23.27
CA ALA A 44 29.67 -4.96 21.96
C ALA A 44 29.46 -5.98 20.82
N ARG A 45 29.90 -7.24 20.99
CA ARG A 45 29.69 -8.29 19.98
C ARG A 45 28.22 -8.69 19.83
N TYR A 46 27.48 -8.84 20.94
CA TYR A 46 26.03 -9.08 20.87
C TYR A 46 25.28 -7.88 20.29
N SER A 47 25.70 -6.67 20.65
CA SER A 47 25.15 -5.44 20.07
C SER A 47 25.39 -5.37 18.56
N ALA A 48 26.57 -5.79 18.09
CA ALA A 48 26.87 -5.85 16.65
C ALA A 48 25.95 -6.86 15.92
N GLN A 49 25.71 -8.04 16.50
CA GLN A 49 24.76 -9.01 15.95
C GLN A 49 23.32 -8.47 15.94
N ALA A 50 22.90 -7.78 17.01
CA ALA A 50 21.59 -7.13 17.07
C ALA A 50 21.42 -6.08 15.95
N VAL A 51 22.47 -5.30 15.65
CA VAL A 51 22.47 -4.34 14.54
C VAL A 51 22.34 -5.02 13.17
N GLU A 52 22.94 -6.20 12.97
CA GLU A 52 22.77 -6.97 11.74
C GLU A 52 21.34 -7.42 11.54
N ILE A 53 20.70 -7.94 12.58
CA ILE A 53 19.29 -8.35 12.54
C ILE A 53 18.38 -7.14 12.29
N LEU A 54 18.61 -6.03 12.99
CA LEU A 54 17.86 -4.80 12.78
C LEU A 54 18.01 -4.28 11.34
N SER A 55 19.20 -4.44 10.74
CA SER A 55 19.45 -4.08 9.34
C SER A 55 18.64 -4.95 8.37
N MET A 56 18.55 -6.26 8.63
CA MET A 56 17.69 -7.17 7.85
C MET A 56 16.21 -6.80 7.97
N MET A 57 15.74 -6.51 9.20
CA MET A 57 14.36 -6.05 9.44
C MET A 57 14.07 -4.74 8.72
N SER A 58 14.99 -3.77 8.80
CA SER A 58 14.84 -2.46 8.17
C SER A 58 14.75 -2.59 6.64
N ALA A 59 15.59 -3.43 6.03
CA ALA A 59 15.55 -3.70 4.60
C ALA A 59 14.22 -4.35 4.17
N ALA A 60 13.76 -5.35 4.92
CA ALA A 60 12.47 -6.00 4.67
C ALA A 60 11.31 -5.02 4.82
N TYR A 61 11.35 -4.16 5.84
CA TYR A 61 10.32 -3.15 6.08
C TYR A 61 10.28 -2.09 4.98
N LEU A 62 11.44 -1.58 4.53
CA LEU A 62 11.53 -0.61 3.42
C LEU A 62 10.93 -1.18 2.13
N TYR A 63 11.18 -2.45 1.83
CA TYR A 63 10.55 -3.13 0.69
C TYR A 63 9.02 -3.18 0.82
N LEU A 64 8.50 -3.55 2.00
CA LEU A 64 7.06 -3.61 2.26
C LEU A 64 6.40 -2.24 2.18
N VAL A 65 7.02 -1.21 2.74
CA VAL A 65 6.48 0.16 2.72
C VAL A 65 6.43 0.70 1.30
N CYS A 66 7.47 0.51 0.48
CA CYS A 66 7.42 0.93 -0.92
C CYS A 66 6.30 0.22 -1.68
N GLN A 67 6.11 -1.07 -1.44
CA GLN A 67 4.99 -1.82 -2.02
C GLN A 67 3.62 -1.29 -1.56
N ALA A 68 3.50 -0.93 -0.29
CA ALA A 68 2.26 -0.37 0.27
C ALA A 68 1.96 1.03 -0.31
N LEU A 69 2.99 1.88 -0.47
CA LEU A 69 2.86 3.18 -1.11
C LEU A 69 2.35 3.05 -2.55
N ASP A 70 2.88 2.08 -3.30
CA ASP A 70 2.44 1.81 -4.67
C ASP A 70 0.98 1.37 -4.75
N LEU A 71 0.58 0.42 -3.90
CA LEU A 71 -0.81 -0.02 -3.84
C LEU A 71 -1.75 1.12 -3.42
N ARG A 72 -1.26 2.03 -2.57
CA ARG A 72 -2.03 3.21 -2.17
C ARG A 72 -2.18 4.21 -3.31
N ALA A 73 -1.11 4.48 -4.05
CA ALA A 73 -1.15 5.36 -5.22
C ALA A 73 -2.10 4.81 -6.30
N LEU A 74 -2.00 3.52 -6.64
CA LEU A 74 -2.92 2.83 -7.56
C LEU A 74 -4.37 2.99 -7.10
N HIS A 75 -4.64 2.78 -5.81
CA HIS A 75 -5.98 2.92 -5.27
C HIS A 75 -6.51 4.35 -5.38
N GLU A 76 -5.69 5.36 -5.08
CA GLU A 76 -6.11 6.76 -5.20
C GLU A 76 -6.38 7.16 -6.65
N GLU A 77 -5.60 6.66 -7.63
CA GLU A 77 -5.90 6.87 -9.05
C GLU A 77 -7.24 6.26 -9.46
N PHE A 78 -7.52 5.04 -9.03
CA PHE A 78 -8.81 4.39 -9.27
C PHE A 78 -9.96 5.22 -8.68
N ILE A 79 -9.85 5.66 -7.44
CA ILE A 79 -10.89 6.47 -6.77
C ILE A 79 -11.15 7.78 -7.52
N LEU A 80 -10.10 8.46 -8.00
CA LEU A 80 -10.24 9.70 -8.76
C LEU A 80 -10.97 9.49 -10.10
N GLU A 81 -10.59 8.46 -10.86
CA GLU A 81 -11.22 8.17 -12.15
C GLU A 81 -12.66 7.66 -11.98
N GLU A 82 -12.87 6.75 -11.03
CA GLU A 82 -14.17 6.13 -10.79
C GLU A 82 -15.20 7.14 -10.25
N LYS A 83 -14.76 8.11 -9.44
CA LYS A 83 -15.64 9.18 -8.93
C LYS A 83 -16.34 9.89 -10.07
N GLU A 84 -15.58 10.35 -11.07
CA GLU A 84 -16.13 11.11 -12.19
C GLU A 84 -17.17 10.29 -12.98
N LYS A 85 -16.86 9.00 -13.21
CA LYS A 85 -17.73 8.07 -13.93
C LYS A 85 -19.00 7.74 -13.15
N CYS A 86 -18.88 7.48 -11.86
CA CYS A 86 -19.99 7.22 -10.95
C CYS A 86 -20.96 8.41 -10.92
N LEU A 87 -20.46 9.64 -10.76
CA LEU A 87 -21.29 10.85 -10.74
C LEU A 87 -22.02 11.04 -12.09
N LYS A 88 -21.31 10.87 -13.21
CA LYS A 88 -21.91 10.93 -14.56
C LYS A 88 -23.00 9.87 -14.74
N MET A 89 -22.76 8.64 -14.32
CA MET A 89 -23.71 7.53 -14.41
C MET A 89 -24.96 7.81 -13.58
N PHE A 90 -24.80 8.34 -12.36
CA PHE A 90 -25.92 8.69 -11.50
C PHE A 90 -26.79 9.75 -12.17
N LEU A 91 -26.19 10.84 -12.66
CA LEU A 91 -26.93 11.91 -13.33
C LEU A 91 -27.64 11.43 -14.60
N GLN A 92 -27.02 10.52 -15.37
CA GLN A 92 -27.66 9.93 -16.55
C GLN A 92 -28.92 9.12 -16.22
N LEU A 93 -28.93 8.42 -15.08
CA LEU A 93 -30.03 7.53 -14.70
C LEU A 93 -31.12 8.23 -13.89
N PHE A 94 -30.75 9.16 -13.00
CA PHE A 94 -31.66 9.68 -11.98
C PHE A 94 -31.98 11.17 -12.12
N SER A 95 -31.36 11.91 -13.06
CA SER A 95 -31.57 13.38 -13.19
C SER A 95 -33.03 13.77 -13.41
N SER A 96 -33.85 12.93 -14.05
CA SER A 96 -35.28 13.20 -14.28
C SER A 96 -36.10 13.28 -12.98
N PHE A 97 -35.58 12.76 -11.86
CA PHE A 97 -36.23 12.85 -10.55
C PHE A 97 -35.97 14.17 -9.83
N TYR A 98 -35.10 15.02 -10.39
CA TYR A 98 -34.71 16.28 -9.76
C TYR A 98 -35.18 17.48 -10.57
N HIS A 99 -35.72 18.49 -9.88
CA HIS A 99 -36.05 19.78 -10.49
C HIS A 99 -34.83 20.71 -10.61
N CYS A 100 -33.82 20.50 -9.77
CA CYS A 100 -32.61 21.29 -9.71
C CYS A 100 -31.38 20.39 -9.92
N SER A 101 -30.48 20.78 -10.82
CA SER A 101 -29.24 20.03 -11.07
C SER A 101 -28.31 19.97 -9.86
N GLN A 102 -28.37 20.98 -8.98
CA GLN A 102 -27.57 21.04 -7.77
C GLN A 102 -27.98 19.95 -6.77
N ASP A 103 -29.27 19.66 -6.64
CA ASP A 103 -29.78 18.63 -5.72
C ASP A 103 -29.39 17.23 -6.22
N ALA A 104 -29.52 16.99 -7.53
CA ALA A 104 -29.06 15.74 -8.16
C ALA A 104 -27.56 15.50 -7.92
N MET A 105 -26.75 16.56 -8.03
CA MET A 105 -25.31 16.47 -7.80
C MET A 105 -24.96 16.21 -6.33
N GLN A 106 -25.67 16.84 -5.39
CA GLN A 106 -25.46 16.60 -3.96
C GLN A 106 -25.76 15.15 -3.58
N ASP A 107 -26.83 14.58 -4.11
CA ASP A 107 -27.17 13.19 -3.84
C ASP A 107 -26.20 12.23 -4.53
N ALA A 108 -25.76 12.53 -5.76
CA ALA A 108 -24.71 11.77 -6.44
C ALA A 108 -23.42 11.69 -5.60
N GLU A 109 -23.00 12.80 -5.00
CA GLU A 109 -21.83 12.87 -4.10
C GLU A 109 -22.04 12.03 -2.82
N LYS A 110 -23.24 12.04 -2.23
CA LYS A 110 -23.55 11.19 -1.07
C LYS A 110 -23.46 9.70 -1.42
N ILE A 111 -24.03 9.30 -2.56
CA ILE A 111 -23.96 7.91 -3.06
C ILE A 111 -22.51 7.52 -3.30
N TRP A 112 -21.72 8.40 -3.94
CA TRP A 112 -20.29 8.16 -4.16
C TRP A 112 -19.54 7.93 -2.85
N HIS A 113 -19.69 8.81 -1.86
CA HIS A 113 -19.00 8.67 -0.57
C HIS A 113 -19.33 7.36 0.14
N SER A 114 -20.60 6.93 0.07
CA SER A 114 -21.03 5.66 0.65
C SER A 114 -20.47 4.45 -0.12
N LEU A 115 -20.43 4.53 -1.46
CA LEU A 115 -19.83 3.52 -2.33
C LEU A 115 -18.32 3.39 -2.07
N GLU A 116 -17.59 4.51 -2.01
CA GLU A 116 -16.17 4.57 -1.69
C GLU A 116 -15.89 3.95 -0.31
N ALA A 117 -16.70 4.28 0.70
CA ALA A 117 -16.55 3.73 2.04
C ALA A 117 -16.70 2.20 2.05
N ARG A 118 -17.70 1.66 1.35
CA ARG A 118 -17.89 0.19 1.21
C ARG A 118 -16.76 -0.47 0.45
N TRP A 119 -16.29 0.15 -0.63
CA TRP A 119 -15.15 -0.33 -1.39
C TRP A 119 -13.92 -0.52 -0.50
N ARG A 120 -13.66 0.45 0.39
CA ARG A 120 -12.51 0.41 1.32
C ARG A 120 -12.61 -0.69 2.37
N GLN A 121 -13.81 -1.16 2.72
CA GLN A 121 -14.01 -2.21 3.72
C GLN A 121 -13.80 -3.63 3.15
N LYS A 122 -13.94 -3.80 1.82
CA LYS A 122 -13.96 -5.11 1.15
C LYS A 122 -12.63 -5.46 0.46
N ASN A 123 -11.50 -5.18 1.11
CA ASN A 123 -10.17 -5.35 0.49
C ASN A 123 -9.67 -6.81 0.43
N CYS A 124 -10.39 -7.75 1.06
CA CYS A 124 -10.07 -9.17 1.05
C CYS A 124 -10.85 -9.97 0.00
N MET A 125 -11.73 -9.31 -0.77
CA MET A 125 -12.53 -9.95 -1.81
C MET A 125 -11.83 -9.87 -3.16
N ASP A 126 -12.10 -10.85 -4.02
CA ASP A 126 -11.69 -10.80 -5.43
C ASP A 126 -12.41 -9.65 -6.14
N LEU A 127 -11.78 -9.10 -7.18
CA LEU A 127 -12.25 -7.86 -7.82
C LEU A 127 -13.70 -7.96 -8.32
N SER A 128 -14.06 -9.06 -9.01
CA SER A 128 -15.40 -9.27 -9.54
C SER A 128 -16.44 -9.29 -8.41
N ASP A 129 -16.23 -10.15 -7.42
CA ASP A 129 -17.13 -10.28 -6.26
C ASP A 129 -17.24 -8.97 -5.48
N LYS A 130 -16.12 -8.24 -5.36
CA LYS A 130 -16.08 -6.93 -4.71
C LYS A 130 -16.95 -5.92 -5.43
N CYS A 131 -16.81 -5.80 -6.76
CA CYS A 131 -17.60 -4.88 -7.57
C CYS A 131 -19.10 -5.19 -7.47
N GLU A 132 -19.49 -6.46 -7.63
CA GLU A 132 -20.89 -6.88 -7.52
C GLU A 132 -21.47 -6.60 -6.13
N CYS A 133 -20.71 -6.91 -5.08
CA CYS A 133 -21.15 -6.71 -3.70
C CYS A 133 -21.31 -5.22 -3.36
N VAL A 134 -20.34 -4.38 -3.75
CA VAL A 134 -20.41 -2.92 -3.55
C VAL A 134 -21.57 -2.32 -4.34
N ALA A 135 -21.77 -2.72 -5.60
CA ALA A 135 -22.87 -2.26 -6.44
C ALA A 135 -24.24 -2.60 -5.82
N ARG A 136 -24.43 -3.85 -5.40
CA ARG A 136 -25.68 -4.30 -4.77
C ARG A 136 -25.98 -3.57 -3.47
N GLU A 137 -24.98 -3.39 -2.62
CA GLU A 137 -25.15 -2.67 -1.36
C GLU A 137 -25.39 -1.16 -1.56
N SER A 138 -24.99 -0.59 -2.71
CA SER A 138 -25.28 0.81 -3.02
C SER A 138 -26.77 1.07 -3.32
N LEU A 139 -27.55 0.03 -3.63
CA LEU A 139 -28.98 0.17 -3.92
C LEU A 139 -29.77 0.71 -2.73
N SER A 140 -29.42 0.32 -1.51
CA SER A 140 -30.09 0.85 -0.31
C SER A 140 -29.92 2.35 -0.20
N ASP A 141 -28.74 2.86 -0.58
CA ASP A 141 -28.46 4.29 -0.49
C ASP A 141 -29.24 5.06 -1.54
N ILE A 142 -29.31 4.52 -2.77
CA ILE A 142 -30.11 5.12 -3.84
C ILE A 142 -31.56 5.25 -3.40
N VAL A 143 -32.15 4.16 -2.89
CA VAL A 143 -33.55 4.17 -2.43
C VAL A 143 -33.75 5.16 -1.27
N SER A 144 -32.78 5.30 -0.37
CA SER A 144 -32.88 6.22 0.77
C SER A 144 -32.58 7.68 0.45
N THR A 145 -31.84 7.94 -0.63
CA THR A 145 -31.32 9.29 -0.95
C THR A 145 -32.10 9.93 -2.09
N VAL A 146 -32.44 9.17 -3.14
CA VAL A 146 -33.12 9.70 -4.32
C VAL A 146 -34.53 10.15 -3.95
N GLN A 147 -34.82 11.42 -4.22
CA GLN A 147 -36.15 11.98 -4.05
C GLN A 147 -37.07 11.46 -5.15
N VAL A 148 -37.76 10.36 -4.88
CA VAL A 148 -38.75 9.80 -5.78
C VAL A 148 -40.01 10.68 -5.79
N PRO A 149 -40.43 11.25 -6.94
CA PRO A 149 -41.71 11.96 -7.02
C PRO A 149 -42.88 11.07 -6.65
N GLN A 150 -43.92 11.62 -6.00
CA GLN A 150 -45.10 10.85 -5.56
C GLN A 150 -45.84 10.13 -6.70
N GLU A 151 -45.74 10.65 -7.93
CA GLU A 151 -46.36 10.09 -9.13
C GLU A 151 -45.42 9.19 -9.95
N ALA A 152 -44.22 8.89 -9.43
CA ALA A 152 -43.23 8.12 -10.16
C ALA A 152 -43.65 6.66 -10.34
N ASP A 153 -43.44 6.14 -11.54
CA ASP A 153 -43.67 4.73 -11.85
C ASP A 153 -42.64 3.85 -11.11
N MET A 154 -43.13 3.04 -10.18
CA MET A 154 -42.32 2.07 -9.43
C MET A 154 -41.60 1.07 -10.35
N GLY A 155 -42.17 0.73 -11.50
CA GLY A 155 -41.54 -0.12 -12.51
C GLY A 155 -40.33 0.55 -13.15
N LEU A 156 -40.40 1.86 -13.41
CA LEU A 156 -39.27 2.65 -13.90
C LEU A 156 -38.16 2.72 -12.86
N ILE A 157 -38.48 3.00 -11.59
CA ILE A 157 -37.49 3.08 -10.50
C ILE A 157 -36.76 1.75 -10.33
N TRP A 158 -37.50 0.64 -10.36
CA TRP A 158 -36.90 -0.70 -10.33
C TRP A 158 -35.96 -0.94 -11.52
N THR A 159 -36.38 -0.55 -12.72
CA THR A 159 -35.55 -0.72 -13.93
C THR A 159 -34.28 0.14 -13.86
N LEU A 160 -34.37 1.38 -13.37
CA LEU A 160 -33.23 2.27 -13.21
C LEU A 160 -32.24 1.79 -12.15
N THR A 161 -32.75 1.28 -11.02
CA THR A 161 -31.92 0.71 -9.94
C THR A 161 -31.20 -0.57 -10.38
N GLN A 162 -31.88 -1.48 -11.10
CA GLN A 162 -31.24 -2.64 -11.72
C GLN A 162 -30.19 -2.24 -12.77
N THR A 163 -30.49 -1.20 -13.55
CA THR A 163 -29.55 -0.67 -14.55
C THR A 163 -28.31 -0.09 -13.87
N TRP A 164 -28.48 0.63 -12.75
CA TRP A 164 -27.38 1.13 -11.93
C TRP A 164 -26.50 -0.01 -11.42
N GLU A 165 -27.08 -1.02 -10.74
CA GLU A 165 -26.32 -2.14 -10.14
C GLU A 165 -25.39 -2.79 -11.17
N ASN A 166 -25.94 -3.15 -12.34
CA ASN A 166 -25.17 -3.81 -13.39
C ASN A 166 -24.10 -2.89 -13.99
N LYS A 167 -24.42 -1.63 -14.26
CA LYS A 167 -23.49 -0.69 -14.89
C LYS A 167 -22.35 -0.29 -13.96
N ILE A 168 -22.64 0.02 -12.69
CA ILE A 168 -21.60 0.47 -11.76
C ILE A 168 -20.65 -0.67 -11.39
N ALA A 169 -21.14 -1.91 -11.28
CA ALA A 169 -20.30 -3.08 -11.07
C ALA A 169 -19.30 -3.27 -12.22
N TYR A 170 -19.78 -3.18 -13.46
CA TYR A 170 -18.95 -3.28 -14.65
C TYR A 170 -17.95 -2.13 -14.75
N GLU A 171 -18.39 -0.89 -14.55
CA GLU A 171 -17.54 0.30 -14.64
C GLU A 171 -16.41 0.25 -13.60
N MET A 172 -16.70 -0.05 -12.33
CA MET A 172 -15.67 -0.21 -11.30
C MET A 172 -14.63 -1.28 -11.67
N MET A 173 -15.08 -2.42 -12.24
CA MET A 173 -14.19 -3.50 -12.64
C MET A 173 -13.26 -3.08 -13.79
N GLU A 174 -13.82 -2.43 -14.81
CA GLU A 174 -13.06 -1.95 -15.97
C GLU A 174 -12.10 -0.82 -15.59
N THR A 175 -12.56 0.18 -14.83
CA THR A 175 -11.73 1.28 -14.33
C THR A 175 -10.56 0.73 -13.51
N TYR A 176 -10.82 -0.15 -12.54
CA TYR A 176 -9.75 -0.73 -11.72
C TYR A 176 -8.75 -1.53 -12.56
N SER A 177 -9.24 -2.33 -13.51
CA SER A 177 -8.39 -3.14 -14.39
C SER A 177 -7.53 -2.28 -15.30
N SER A 178 -8.09 -1.21 -15.85
CA SER A 178 -7.40 -0.22 -16.68
C SER A 178 -6.31 0.50 -15.89
N VAL A 179 -6.66 1.07 -14.73
CA VAL A 179 -5.71 1.75 -13.83
C VAL A 179 -4.59 0.81 -13.42
N ARG A 180 -4.91 -0.42 -13.01
CA ARG A 180 -3.91 -1.42 -12.62
C ARG A 180 -2.95 -1.75 -13.77
N LYS A 181 -3.46 -1.91 -15.00
CA LYS A 181 -2.63 -2.18 -16.18
C LYS A 181 -1.67 -1.03 -16.45
N SER A 182 -2.16 0.20 -16.47
CA SER A 182 -1.34 1.41 -16.62
C SER A 182 -0.28 1.52 -15.52
N PHE A 183 -0.67 1.26 -14.27
CA PHE A 183 0.21 1.34 -13.10
C PHE A 183 1.31 0.28 -13.11
N PHE A 184 1.07 -0.89 -13.72
CA PHE A 184 2.11 -1.92 -13.90
C PHE A 184 3.23 -1.46 -14.84
N GLU A 185 2.91 -0.59 -15.81
CA GLU A 185 3.86 -0.02 -16.75
C GLU A 185 4.56 1.21 -16.16
N ASN A 186 3.81 2.08 -15.46
CA ASN A 186 4.33 3.32 -14.91
C ASN A 186 3.70 3.67 -13.54
N GLN A 187 4.48 3.51 -12.46
CA GLN A 187 4.00 3.81 -11.11
C GLN A 187 4.01 5.32 -10.85
N SER A 188 2.84 5.90 -10.61
CA SER A 188 2.66 7.32 -10.30
C SER A 188 2.94 7.70 -8.85
N THR A 189 3.35 6.74 -8.01
CA THR A 189 3.59 6.88 -6.57
C THR A 189 4.34 8.16 -6.17
N PRO A 190 5.42 8.58 -6.85
CA PRO A 190 6.14 9.81 -6.48
C PRO A 190 5.28 11.07 -6.44
N LYS A 191 4.17 11.14 -7.19
CA LYS A 191 3.23 12.28 -7.21
C LYS A 191 2.54 12.48 -5.86
N PHE A 192 2.41 11.42 -5.06
CA PHE A 192 1.73 11.42 -3.77
C PHE A 192 2.67 11.55 -2.57
N LEU A 193 3.99 11.61 -2.80
CA LEU A 193 5.00 11.60 -1.74
C LEU A 193 5.60 13.00 -1.52
N ALA A 194 5.88 13.31 -0.25
CA ALA A 194 6.64 14.49 0.13
C ALA A 194 8.12 14.37 -0.30
N GLY A 195 8.85 15.49 -0.34
CA GLY A 195 10.21 15.53 -0.90
C GLY A 195 11.18 14.46 -0.37
N ALA A 196 11.33 14.32 0.95
CA ALA A 196 12.26 13.35 1.54
C ALA A 196 11.85 11.89 1.27
N THR A 197 10.56 11.58 1.42
CA THR A 197 10.04 10.22 1.21
C THR A 197 10.05 9.84 -0.26
N SER A 198 9.79 10.80 -1.16
CA SER A 198 9.90 10.63 -2.61
C SER A 198 11.34 10.29 -3.03
N ARG A 199 12.34 10.95 -2.44
CA ARG A 199 13.77 10.63 -2.68
C ARG A 199 14.15 9.23 -2.22
N MET A 200 13.73 8.83 -1.02
CA MET A 200 13.94 7.47 -0.52
C MET A 200 13.26 6.42 -1.41
N TYR A 201 12.01 6.67 -1.79
CA TYR A 201 11.26 5.80 -2.70
C TYR A 201 11.97 5.67 -4.07
N TYR A 202 12.43 6.78 -4.64
CA TYR A 202 13.18 6.79 -5.89
C TYR A 202 14.49 5.99 -5.79
N HIS A 203 15.24 6.14 -4.70
CA HIS A 203 16.45 5.36 -4.48
C HIS A 203 16.15 3.85 -4.49
N ILE A 204 15.08 3.41 -3.82
CA ILE A 204 14.70 1.99 -3.78
C ILE A 204 14.20 1.50 -5.15
N ARG A 205 13.27 2.21 -5.79
CA ARG A 205 12.64 1.76 -7.05
C ARG A 205 13.57 1.91 -8.24
N SER A 206 14.22 3.05 -8.36
CA SER A 206 15.00 3.44 -9.54
C SER A 206 16.49 3.15 -9.38
N GLU A 207 17.13 3.50 -8.27
CA GLU A 207 18.59 3.32 -8.15
C GLU A 207 18.96 1.87 -7.83
N LEU A 208 18.27 1.25 -6.85
CA LEU A 208 18.44 -0.16 -6.51
C LEU A 208 17.72 -1.12 -7.48
N GLN A 209 16.92 -0.56 -8.42
CA GLN A 209 16.18 -1.30 -9.44
C GLN A 209 15.31 -2.39 -8.82
N ILE A 210 14.45 -2.00 -7.88
CA ILE A 210 13.54 -2.90 -7.18
C ILE A 210 12.12 -2.71 -7.72
N PRO A 211 11.62 -3.65 -8.54
CA PRO A 211 10.35 -3.49 -9.22
C PRO A 211 9.16 -3.56 -8.26
N PHE A 212 8.04 -3.00 -8.70
CA PHE A 212 6.74 -3.21 -8.07
C PHE A 212 6.31 -4.67 -8.23
N HIS A 213 5.91 -5.32 -7.13
CA HIS A 213 5.53 -6.73 -7.15
C HIS A 213 4.05 -6.90 -7.54
N ARG A 214 3.78 -7.59 -8.65
CA ARG A 214 2.45 -7.70 -9.29
C ARG A 214 1.57 -8.83 -8.75
N GLY A 215 2.07 -9.59 -7.77
CA GLY A 215 1.34 -10.69 -7.14
C GLY A 215 1.73 -12.05 -7.72
N LEU A 216 0.73 -12.91 -7.99
CA LEU A 216 0.97 -14.28 -8.48
C LEU A 216 1.72 -14.34 -9.81
N ILE A 217 1.61 -13.29 -10.65
CA ILE A 217 2.32 -13.17 -11.93
C ILE A 217 3.84 -13.23 -11.72
N ASP A 218 4.35 -12.65 -10.63
CA ASP A 218 5.78 -12.62 -10.30
C ASP A 218 6.21 -13.81 -9.45
N HIS A 219 5.28 -14.70 -9.07
CA HIS A 219 5.59 -15.81 -8.18
C HIS A 219 6.46 -16.88 -8.89
N PRO A 220 7.54 -17.36 -8.25
CA PRO A 220 8.55 -18.16 -8.93
C PRO A 220 8.09 -19.52 -9.44
N THR A 221 7.07 -20.09 -8.80
CA THR A 221 6.54 -21.43 -9.12
C THR A 221 5.43 -21.41 -10.18
N PHE A 222 4.79 -20.26 -10.42
CA PHE A 222 3.73 -20.17 -11.43
C PHE A 222 4.34 -19.80 -12.79
N CYS A 223 4.10 -20.63 -13.80
CA CYS A 223 4.55 -20.37 -15.17
C CYS A 223 3.47 -19.59 -15.92
N TYR A 224 3.59 -18.26 -15.91
CA TYR A 224 2.84 -17.41 -16.83
C TYR A 224 3.65 -17.16 -18.11
N PRO A 225 3.02 -17.16 -19.31
CA PRO A 225 3.72 -16.94 -20.57
C PRO A 225 4.47 -15.59 -20.66
N ALA A 226 3.95 -14.57 -19.97
CA ALA A 226 4.51 -13.21 -19.94
C ALA A 226 5.50 -12.97 -18.79
N ARG A 227 6.02 -14.04 -18.16
CA ARG A 227 6.94 -13.88 -17.04
C ARG A 227 8.34 -13.57 -17.52
N ASP A 228 8.81 -12.38 -17.17
CA ASP A 228 10.23 -12.08 -17.24
C ASP A 228 10.96 -12.77 -16.08
N ARG A 229 11.70 -13.84 -16.39
CA ARG A 229 12.48 -14.59 -15.39
C ARG A 229 13.58 -13.72 -14.75
N ALA A 230 13.87 -12.55 -15.31
CA ALA A 230 14.83 -11.59 -14.79
C ALA A 230 14.36 -10.84 -13.54
N ASN A 231 13.06 -10.88 -13.19
CA ASN A 231 12.50 -10.07 -12.08
C ASN A 231 12.98 -10.46 -10.68
N GLY A 232 13.84 -11.48 -10.51
CA GLY A 232 14.40 -11.84 -9.22
C GLY A 232 13.37 -12.41 -8.24
N THR A 233 13.79 -12.62 -6.99
CA THR A 233 12.91 -13.06 -5.90
C THR A 233 12.73 -11.92 -4.90
N ILE A 234 11.63 -11.96 -4.13
CA ILE A 234 11.42 -11.05 -3.00
C ILE A 234 12.66 -10.99 -2.09
N GLY A 235 13.23 -12.15 -1.76
CA GLY A 235 14.45 -12.24 -0.95
C GLY A 235 15.66 -11.57 -1.62
N GLY A 236 15.82 -11.73 -2.94
CA GLY A 236 16.87 -11.05 -3.70
C GLY A 236 16.74 -9.53 -3.69
N HIS A 237 15.51 -9.00 -3.78
CA HIS A 237 15.28 -7.56 -3.67
C HIS A 237 15.56 -7.03 -2.26
N ILE A 238 15.08 -7.74 -1.23
CA ILE A 238 15.37 -7.37 0.17
C ILE A 238 16.89 -7.39 0.42
N ALA A 239 17.62 -8.36 -0.15
CA ALA A 239 19.07 -8.44 -0.04
C ALA A 239 19.79 -7.23 -0.67
N LYS A 240 19.28 -6.68 -1.78
CA LYS A 240 19.81 -5.44 -2.37
C LYS A 240 19.64 -4.25 -1.42
N ILE A 241 18.45 -4.09 -0.83
CA ILE A 241 18.20 -3.02 0.16
C ILE A 241 19.10 -3.23 1.39
N TYR A 242 19.22 -4.46 1.86
CA TYR A 242 20.10 -4.80 2.97
C TYR A 242 21.56 -4.42 2.68
N GLY A 243 22.07 -4.68 1.48
CA GLY A 243 23.39 -4.22 1.04
C GLY A 243 23.54 -2.70 1.20
N SER A 244 22.56 -1.93 0.70
CA SER A 244 22.53 -0.47 0.80
C SER A 244 22.41 0.05 2.24
N VAL A 245 21.75 -0.69 3.13
CA VAL A 245 21.71 -0.40 4.56
C VAL A 245 23.07 -0.62 5.20
N ARG A 246 23.76 -1.71 4.85
CA ARG A 246 25.05 -2.09 5.45
C ARG A 246 26.22 -1.22 4.99
N ASP A 247 26.22 -0.77 3.74
CA ASP A 247 27.24 0.15 3.21
C ASP A 247 26.92 1.64 3.49
N GLY A 248 25.74 1.92 4.03
CA GLY A 248 25.30 3.27 4.41
C GLY A 248 24.80 4.13 3.25
N THR A 249 24.77 3.61 2.03
CA THR A 249 24.27 4.33 0.84
C THR A 249 22.78 4.66 0.93
N ILE A 250 22.02 3.90 1.72
CA ILE A 250 20.58 4.15 1.96
C ILE A 250 20.32 5.55 2.54
N MET A 251 21.30 6.15 3.21
CA MET A 251 21.17 7.49 3.83
C MET A 251 21.49 8.62 2.86
N THR A 252 22.10 8.34 1.70
CA THR A 252 22.50 9.35 0.72
C THR A 252 21.33 10.23 0.25
N PRO A 253 20.16 9.67 -0.15
CA PRO A 253 19.03 10.48 -0.61
C PRO A 253 18.52 11.46 0.46
N LEU A 254 18.57 11.04 1.73
CA LEU A 254 18.14 11.86 2.86
C LEU A 254 19.17 12.96 3.16
N LYS A 255 20.46 12.63 3.16
CA LYS A 255 21.54 13.60 3.36
C LYS A 255 21.51 14.71 2.30
N GLU A 256 21.38 14.34 1.03
CA GLU A 256 21.24 15.31 -0.06
C GLU A 256 20.02 16.22 0.12
N PHE A 257 18.87 15.64 0.48
CA PHE A 257 17.66 16.40 0.71
C PHE A 257 17.80 17.41 1.86
N LEU A 258 18.41 16.99 2.98
CA LEU A 258 18.64 17.86 4.13
C LEU A 258 19.66 18.97 3.83
N ASN A 259 20.73 18.66 3.10
CA ASN A 259 21.74 19.64 2.70
C ASN A 259 21.15 20.71 1.77
N ASN A 260 20.27 20.32 0.85
CA ASN A 260 19.63 21.25 -0.08
C ASN A 260 18.59 22.17 0.60
N ARG A 261 18.08 21.82 1.79
CA ARG A 261 17.23 22.72 2.59
C ARG A 261 18.02 23.79 3.35
N GLY A 262 19.32 23.59 3.56
CA GLY A 262 20.20 24.54 4.27
C GLY A 262 20.64 25.74 3.43
N HIS A 263 20.39 25.69 2.11
CA HIS A 263 20.63 26.81 1.20
C HIS A 263 19.28 27.30 0.64
N PRO A 264 18.64 28.31 1.26
CA PRO A 264 17.63 29.06 0.51
C PRO A 264 18.31 29.58 -0.75
N GLN A 265 17.77 29.25 -1.92
CA GLN A 265 18.15 29.88 -3.17
C GLN A 265 17.94 31.39 -2.96
N ALA A 266 19.06 32.13 -2.93
CA ALA A 266 19.10 33.59 -2.86
C ALA A 266 18.70 34.20 -4.20
#